data_AF-Q9GLN3-F1
#
_entry.id   AF-Q9GLN3-F1
#
_cell.length_a   1.000
_cell.length_b   1.000
_cell.length_c   1.000
_cell.angle_alpha   90.00
_cell.angle_beta   90.00
_cell.angle_gamma   90.00
#
_symmetry.space_group_name_H-M   'P 1'
#
loop_
_entity.id
_entity.type
_entity.pdbx_description
1 polymer ?
#
loop_
_entity_poly.entity_id
_entity_poly.type
_entity_poly.pdbx_seq_one_letter_code
_entity_poly.pdbx_strand_id
1 'polypeptide(L)'
;VITGGKSVEDAQEASLALTQKGVKVFAVGVKNIDSEEVGKIASNSATAFRVGNVQELSELSEQVLETLHDAMHETLCPGVTDISKVCNLDVILGFDGSRDQNVFVTQKGLESKMDAILNRISQMQRISCSGSQMPTVRVSVVANTPSGPVEAFDFAEYQPELFEKFRNMRNQHPYVLTADTLKVYQNKFRQSSADNVKVVIHFTDGVDGNLADLQKASEELRQEGVQALILVGLERVANLEQLMQL
;
A
#
# COMPACT_ATOMS: atom_id res chain seq x y z
N VAL A 1 -16.30 -12.75 12.44
CA VAL A 1 -16.99 -11.56 12.97
C VAL A 1 -16.87 -10.44 11.96
N ILE A 2 -17.97 -9.79 11.59
CA ILE A 2 -17.94 -8.57 10.76
C ILE A 2 -18.50 -7.44 11.63
N THR A 3 -17.76 -6.35 11.78
CA THR A 3 -18.14 -5.21 12.64
C THR A 3 -17.90 -3.87 11.95
N GLY A 4 -18.75 -2.89 12.26
CA GLY A 4 -18.62 -1.51 11.77
C GLY A 4 -18.42 -0.48 12.88
N GLY A 5 -18.15 -0.93 14.12
CA GLY A 5 -18.00 -0.04 15.27
C GLY A 5 -17.31 -0.69 16.46
N LYS A 6 -16.95 0.14 17.43
CA LYS A 6 -16.28 -0.29 18.66
C LYS A 6 -17.18 -1.18 19.51
N SER A 7 -16.64 -2.27 20.04
CA SER A 7 -17.33 -3.12 21.00
C SER A 7 -17.61 -2.34 22.28
N VAL A 8 -18.76 -2.63 22.90
CA VAL A 8 -19.14 -2.07 24.20
C VAL A 8 -18.33 -2.74 25.32
N GLU A 9 -17.90 -3.98 25.10
CA GLU A 9 -17.15 -4.82 26.03
C GLU A 9 -15.78 -5.17 25.46
N ASP A 10 -14.85 -5.62 26.30
CA ASP A 10 -13.53 -6.07 25.85
C ASP A 10 -13.64 -7.41 25.11
N ALA A 11 -13.63 -7.35 23.78
CA ALA A 11 -13.72 -8.52 22.92
C ALA A 11 -12.48 -9.43 23.01
N GLN A 12 -11.37 -8.93 23.56
CA GLN A 12 -10.11 -9.66 23.63
C GLN A 12 -10.20 -10.88 24.54
N GLU A 13 -10.83 -10.76 25.71
CA GLU A 13 -10.99 -11.87 26.65
C GLU A 13 -11.83 -13.00 26.03
N ALA A 14 -12.93 -12.65 25.38
CA ALA A 14 -13.80 -13.61 24.71
C ALA A 14 -13.09 -14.31 23.52
N SER A 15 -12.35 -13.54 22.71
CA SER A 15 -11.57 -14.09 21.59
C SER A 15 -10.49 -15.05 22.07
N LEU A 16 -9.78 -14.71 23.16
CA LEU A 16 -8.75 -15.55 23.76
C LEU A 16 -9.34 -16.87 24.29
N ALA A 17 -10.48 -16.81 24.98
CA ALA A 17 -11.16 -18.00 25.49
C ALA A 17 -11.63 -18.95 24.38
N LEU A 18 -12.09 -18.41 23.24
CA LEU A 18 -12.42 -19.20 22.05
C LEU A 18 -11.17 -19.84 21.44
N THR A 19 -10.09 -19.06 21.33
CA THR A 19 -8.81 -19.52 20.79
C THR A 19 -8.22 -20.67 21.59
N GLN A 20 -8.29 -20.61 22.92
CA GLN A 20 -7.88 -21.69 23.83
C GLN A 20 -8.71 -22.97 23.68
N LYS A 21 -9.93 -22.86 23.18
CA LYS A 21 -10.81 -24.01 22.84
C LYS A 21 -10.60 -24.52 21.40
N GLY A 22 -9.59 -24.02 20.69
CA GLY A 22 -9.28 -24.41 19.32
C GLY A 22 -10.11 -23.69 18.25
N VAL A 23 -10.90 -22.69 18.62
CA VAL A 23 -11.69 -21.90 17.66
C VAL A 23 -10.85 -20.74 17.13
N LYS A 24 -10.64 -20.68 15.81
CA LYS A 24 -9.98 -19.53 15.15
C LYS A 24 -11.01 -18.44 14.85
N VAL A 25 -10.74 -17.22 15.30
CA VAL A 25 -11.65 -16.08 15.14
C VAL A 25 -11.10 -15.14 14.08
N PHE A 26 -11.85 -15.02 12.98
CA PHE A 26 -11.57 -14.07 11.91
C PHE A 26 -12.41 -12.82 12.14
N ALA A 27 -11.81 -11.64 12.04
CA ALA A 27 -12.49 -10.36 12.26
C ALA A 27 -12.35 -9.46 11.03
N VAL A 28 -13.48 -8.88 10.57
CA VAL A 28 -13.51 -7.92 9.46
C VAL A 28 -14.12 -6.62 9.95
N GLY A 29 -13.33 -5.56 9.96
CA GLY A 29 -13.78 -4.20 10.20
C GLY A 29 -14.28 -3.51 8.93
N VAL A 30 -15.37 -2.76 9.03
CA VAL A 30 -15.92 -1.99 7.90
C VAL A 30 -15.86 -0.49 8.22
N LYS A 31 -15.58 0.34 7.22
CA LYS A 31 -15.45 1.80 7.32
C LYS A 31 -14.23 2.23 8.16
N ASN A 32 -14.45 3.22 9.04
CA ASN A 32 -13.43 3.89 9.84
C ASN A 32 -13.24 3.26 11.23
N ILE A 33 -13.57 1.98 11.40
CA ILE A 33 -13.38 1.28 12.68
C ILE A 33 -11.91 1.19 13.02
N ASP A 34 -11.56 1.43 14.29
CA ASP A 34 -10.19 1.33 14.77
C ASP A 34 -9.60 -0.06 14.47
N SER A 35 -8.40 -0.09 13.89
CA SER A 35 -7.69 -1.34 13.59
C SER A 35 -7.31 -2.10 14.86
N GLU A 36 -7.07 -1.40 15.98
CA GLU A 36 -6.82 -2.02 17.27
C GLU A 36 -8.03 -2.81 17.76
N GLU A 37 -9.24 -2.26 17.53
CA GLU A 37 -10.49 -2.90 17.91
C GLU A 37 -10.74 -4.19 17.14
N VAL A 38 -10.52 -4.17 15.82
CA VAL A 38 -10.63 -5.36 14.98
C VAL A 38 -9.61 -6.42 15.42
N GLY A 39 -8.39 -5.98 15.75
CA GLY A 39 -7.33 -6.86 16.24
C GLY A 39 -7.64 -7.54 17.57
N LYS A 40 -8.39 -6.90 18.48
CA LYS A 40 -8.85 -7.52 19.74
C LYS A 40 -9.85 -8.65 19.52
N ILE A 41 -10.66 -8.54 18.47
CA ILE A 41 -11.67 -9.56 18.14
C ILE A 41 -11.01 -10.77 17.46
N ALA A 42 -9.97 -10.56 16.65
CA ALA A 42 -9.30 -11.63 15.91
C ALA A 42 -8.49 -12.56 16.83
N SER A 43 -8.36 -13.83 16.46
CA SER A 43 -7.53 -14.80 17.19
C SER A 43 -6.02 -14.60 16.96
N ASN A 44 -5.65 -13.95 15.86
CA ASN A 44 -4.29 -13.62 15.46
C ASN A 44 -4.32 -12.31 14.66
N SER A 45 -3.20 -11.55 14.64
CA SER A 45 -3.08 -10.34 13.83
C SER A 45 -3.32 -10.60 12.34
N ALA A 46 -2.91 -11.75 11.83
CA ALA A 46 -3.12 -12.15 10.44
C ALA A 46 -4.57 -12.58 10.13
N THR A 47 -5.42 -12.80 11.14
CA THR A 47 -6.86 -13.10 10.95
C THR A 47 -7.76 -11.87 11.17
N ALA A 48 -7.16 -10.67 11.23
CA ALA A 48 -7.86 -9.39 11.26
C ALA A 48 -7.82 -8.76 9.85
N PHE A 49 -8.95 -8.21 9.42
CA PHE A 49 -9.11 -7.60 8.10
C PHE A 49 -9.91 -6.32 8.21
N ARG A 50 -9.75 -5.42 7.23
CA ARG A 50 -10.54 -4.19 7.16
C ARG A 50 -10.85 -3.80 5.72
N VAL A 51 -12.02 -3.21 5.52
CA VAL A 51 -12.47 -2.62 4.26
C VAL A 51 -13.03 -1.23 4.47
N GLY A 52 -12.89 -0.36 3.48
CA GLY A 52 -13.38 1.02 3.52
C GLY A 52 -14.91 1.10 3.46
N ASN A 53 -15.57 0.13 2.86
CA ASN A 53 -17.04 0.04 2.78
C ASN A 53 -17.51 -1.40 2.58
N VAL A 54 -18.84 -1.60 2.54
CA VAL A 54 -19.46 -2.93 2.46
C VAL A 54 -19.24 -3.55 1.07
N GLN A 55 -19.13 -2.75 0.01
CA GLN A 55 -18.92 -3.23 -1.36
C GLN A 55 -17.53 -3.87 -1.52
N GLU A 56 -16.53 -3.30 -0.84
CA GLU A 56 -15.14 -3.79 -0.82
C GLU A 56 -14.98 -5.12 -0.05
N LEU A 57 -16.00 -5.61 0.69
CA LEU A 57 -15.92 -6.93 1.33
C LEU A 57 -15.64 -8.05 0.33
N SER A 58 -16.10 -7.90 -0.91
CA SER A 58 -15.82 -8.86 -1.99
C SER A 58 -14.33 -8.99 -2.29
N GLU A 59 -13.56 -7.91 -2.13
CA GLU A 59 -12.11 -7.89 -2.35
C GLU A 59 -11.33 -8.69 -1.30
N LEU A 60 -11.92 -8.93 -0.12
CA LEU A 60 -11.28 -9.73 0.93
C LEU A 60 -11.46 -11.23 0.76
N SER A 61 -12.32 -11.69 -0.16
CA SER A 61 -12.69 -13.10 -0.24
C SER A 61 -11.47 -14.00 -0.45
N GLU A 62 -10.57 -13.63 -1.36
CA GLU A 62 -9.36 -14.42 -1.65
C GLU A 62 -8.40 -14.42 -0.45
N GLN A 63 -8.10 -13.25 0.09
CA GLN A 63 -7.20 -13.11 1.23
C GLN A 63 -7.69 -13.87 2.48
N VAL A 64 -9.00 -13.85 2.74
CA VAL A 64 -9.60 -14.61 3.87
C VAL A 64 -9.49 -16.11 3.63
N LEU A 65 -9.66 -16.59 2.39
CA LEU A 65 -9.55 -18.00 2.05
C LEU A 65 -8.10 -18.51 2.15
N GLU A 66 -7.13 -17.72 1.70
CA GLU A 66 -5.70 -18.03 1.87
C GLU A 66 -5.32 -18.09 3.36
N THR A 67 -5.74 -17.09 4.12
CA THR A 67 -5.50 -17.06 5.58
C THR A 67 -6.19 -18.24 6.26
N LEU A 68 -7.40 -18.63 5.83
CA LEU A 68 -8.07 -19.81 6.35
C LEU A 68 -7.30 -21.09 6.05
N HIS A 69 -6.78 -21.22 4.83
CA HIS A 69 -5.96 -22.36 4.43
C HIS A 69 -4.73 -22.50 5.34
N ASP A 70 -4.01 -21.41 5.57
CA ASP A 70 -2.85 -21.40 6.47
C ASP A 70 -3.23 -21.68 7.93
N ALA A 71 -4.43 -21.24 8.35
CA ALA A 71 -4.90 -21.42 9.72
C ALA A 71 -5.20 -22.88 10.00
N MET A 72 -5.74 -23.58 8.99
CA MET A 72 -6.06 -25.00 9.05
C MET A 72 -4.81 -25.89 9.06
N HIS A 73 -3.73 -25.45 8.40
CA HIS A 73 -2.46 -26.19 8.37
C HIS A 73 -1.53 -25.86 9.54
N GLU A 74 -1.97 -25.01 10.48
CA GLU A 74 -1.15 -24.51 11.60
C GLU A 74 0.17 -23.86 11.14
N THR A 75 0.24 -23.43 9.89
CA THR A 75 1.38 -22.70 9.30
C THR A 75 1.29 -21.21 9.55
N LEU A 76 0.13 -20.74 10.00
CA LEU A 76 -0.12 -19.37 10.40
C LEU A 76 0.67 -19.06 11.67
N CYS A 77 1.75 -18.30 11.51
CA CYS A 77 2.60 -17.83 12.60
C CYS A 77 3.23 -18.96 13.45
N PRO A 78 4.21 -19.72 12.91
CA PRO A 78 4.81 -20.85 13.61
C PRO A 78 5.76 -20.38 14.71
N GLY A 79 5.23 -19.98 15.87
CA GLY A 79 5.94 -19.85 17.15
C GLY A 79 7.35 -19.24 17.10
N VAL A 80 7.59 -18.23 16.26
CA VAL A 80 8.93 -17.64 16.14
C VAL A 80 9.11 -16.60 17.24
N THR A 81 10.08 -16.85 18.12
CA THR A 81 10.63 -15.85 19.04
C THR A 81 11.52 -14.89 18.25
N ASP A 82 10.95 -14.07 17.38
CA ASP A 82 11.73 -13.05 16.69
C ASP A 82 11.74 -11.74 17.47
N ILE A 83 12.90 -11.08 17.46
CA ILE A 83 13.13 -9.79 18.08
C ILE A 83 12.24 -8.79 17.34
N SER A 84 11.28 -8.18 18.03
CA SER A 84 10.41 -7.14 17.48
C SER A 84 11.25 -5.99 16.90
N LYS A 85 11.47 -5.98 15.58
CA LYS A 85 12.03 -4.82 14.87
C LYS A 85 10.92 -3.84 14.55
N VAL A 86 11.19 -2.55 14.75
CA VAL A 86 10.27 -1.49 14.33
C VAL A 86 10.13 -1.56 12.82
N CYS A 87 8.90 -1.72 12.33
CA CYS A 87 8.61 -1.85 10.91
C CYS A 87 8.08 -0.50 10.39
N ASN A 88 8.97 0.34 9.88
CA ASN A 88 8.61 1.60 9.25
C ASN A 88 8.61 1.44 7.74
N LEU A 89 7.53 1.81 7.08
CA LEU A 89 7.39 1.79 5.63
C LEU A 89 7.29 3.21 5.09
N ASP A 90 8.10 3.51 4.09
CA ASP A 90 7.99 4.71 3.27
C ASP A 90 7.58 4.30 1.86
N VAL A 91 6.39 4.75 1.45
CA VAL A 91 5.78 4.38 0.16
C VAL A 91 5.65 5.60 -0.73
N ILE A 92 6.24 5.54 -1.92
CA ILE A 92 6.00 6.53 -2.98
C ILE A 92 4.91 6.01 -3.89
N LEU A 93 3.86 6.81 -4.06
CA LEU A 93 2.89 6.64 -5.14
C LEU A 93 3.27 7.56 -6.30
N GLY A 94 3.62 6.95 -7.42
CA GLY A 94 3.92 7.63 -8.67
C GLY A 94 2.84 7.41 -9.71
N PHE A 95 2.75 8.30 -10.68
CA PHE A 95 1.89 8.09 -11.83
C PHE A 95 2.40 8.83 -13.07
N ASP A 96 2.03 8.32 -14.24
CA ASP A 96 2.24 8.94 -15.54
C ASP A 96 0.94 8.96 -16.35
N GLY A 97 0.97 9.66 -17.48
CA GLY A 97 -0.03 9.51 -18.51
C GLY A 97 0.43 10.11 -19.84
N SER A 98 -0.12 9.56 -20.92
CA SER A 98 0.19 9.91 -22.30
C SER A 98 0.36 11.42 -22.51
N ARG A 99 1.44 11.81 -23.18
CA ARG A 99 1.86 13.21 -23.38
C ARG A 99 0.78 14.16 -23.91
N ASP A 100 -0.18 13.63 -24.66
CA ASP A 100 -1.24 14.41 -25.32
C ASP A 100 -2.52 14.51 -24.50
N GLN A 101 -2.64 13.83 -23.36
CA GLN A 101 -3.87 13.76 -22.58
C GLN A 101 -3.62 13.90 -21.08
N ASN A 102 -4.54 14.58 -20.39
CA ASN A 102 -4.49 14.71 -18.95
C ASN A 102 -4.95 13.39 -18.30
N VAL A 103 -4.04 12.71 -17.57
CA VAL A 103 -4.32 11.44 -16.90
C VAL A 103 -5.53 11.51 -15.96
N PHE A 104 -5.77 12.66 -15.32
CA PHE A 104 -6.92 12.88 -14.45
C PHE A 104 -8.26 12.92 -15.20
N VAL A 105 -8.23 13.14 -16.52
CA VAL A 105 -9.41 13.16 -17.39
C VAL A 105 -9.60 11.81 -18.08
N THR A 106 -8.50 11.21 -18.56
CA THR A 106 -8.55 9.94 -19.30
C THR A 106 -8.84 8.76 -18.40
N GLN A 107 -8.25 8.74 -17.20
CA GLN A 107 -8.39 7.67 -16.24
C GLN A 107 -9.41 8.06 -15.17
N LYS A 108 -10.70 8.00 -15.51
CA LYS A 108 -11.81 8.50 -14.66
C LYS A 108 -11.83 7.95 -13.22
N GLY A 109 -11.24 6.77 -13.01
CA GLY A 109 -11.15 6.15 -11.69
C GLY A 109 -9.85 6.42 -10.93
N LEU A 110 -8.85 7.08 -11.54
CA LEU A 110 -7.52 7.25 -10.94
C LEU A 110 -7.61 7.93 -9.57
N GLU A 111 -8.33 9.05 -9.49
CA GLU A 111 -8.41 9.81 -8.24
C GLU A 111 -9.06 9.00 -7.12
N SER A 112 -10.24 8.42 -7.37
CA SER A 112 -10.91 7.58 -6.38
C SER A 112 -10.07 6.37 -5.96
N LYS A 113 -9.34 5.76 -6.91
CA LYS A 113 -8.47 4.62 -6.61
C LYS A 113 -7.24 5.05 -5.81
N MET A 114 -6.63 6.19 -6.13
CA MET A 114 -5.51 6.70 -5.37
C MET A 114 -5.89 7.03 -3.93
N ASP A 115 -7.05 7.65 -3.70
CA ASP A 115 -7.57 7.89 -2.35
C ASP A 115 -7.77 6.58 -1.57
N ALA A 116 -8.42 5.60 -2.20
CA ALA A 116 -8.64 4.28 -1.59
C ALA A 116 -7.33 3.57 -1.26
N ILE A 117 -6.32 3.65 -2.13
CA ILE A 117 -5.01 3.02 -1.94
C ILE A 117 -4.24 3.72 -0.82
N LEU A 118 -4.19 5.05 -0.81
CA LEU A 118 -3.55 5.82 0.26
C LEU A 118 -4.17 5.49 1.62
N ASN A 119 -5.51 5.47 1.69
CA ASN A 119 -6.23 5.11 2.91
C ASN A 119 -5.96 3.66 3.35
N ARG A 120 -5.93 2.71 2.42
CA ARG A 120 -5.69 1.28 2.71
C ARG A 120 -4.26 1.02 3.18
N ILE A 121 -3.26 1.59 2.49
CA ILE A 121 -1.85 1.39 2.82
C ILE A 121 -1.50 2.05 4.17
N SER A 122 -2.04 3.23 4.46
CA SER A 122 -1.80 3.90 5.75
C SER A 122 -2.48 3.24 6.94
N GLN A 123 -3.47 2.37 6.71
CA GLN A 123 -4.15 1.60 7.75
C GLN A 123 -3.66 0.15 7.82
N MET A 124 -2.47 -0.13 7.26
CA MET A 124 -1.90 -1.48 7.22
C MET A 124 -1.82 -2.08 8.63
N GLN A 125 -2.37 -3.29 8.76
CA GLN A 125 -2.35 -4.03 10.02
C GLN A 125 -1.00 -4.74 10.21
N ARG A 126 -0.82 -5.31 11.41
CA ARG A 126 0.33 -6.15 11.71
C ARG A 126 0.33 -7.37 10.78
N ILE A 127 1.27 -7.36 9.84
CA ILE A 127 1.56 -8.51 8.96
C ILE A 127 2.46 -9.54 9.65
N SER A 128 3.18 -9.12 10.70
CA SER A 128 4.05 -10.01 11.47
C SER A 128 3.32 -10.63 12.64
N CYS A 129 3.67 -11.89 12.88
CA CYS A 129 3.29 -12.70 14.03
C CYS A 129 4.09 -12.34 15.29
N SER A 130 5.29 -11.77 15.08
CA SER A 130 6.23 -11.34 16.11
C SER A 130 6.37 -9.82 16.02
N GLY A 131 5.81 -9.12 17.01
CA GLY A 131 5.84 -7.66 17.07
C GLY A 131 4.62 -7.11 17.82
N SER A 132 4.86 -6.46 18.96
CA SER A 132 3.80 -5.75 19.68
C SER A 132 3.47 -4.39 19.03
N GLN A 133 4.36 -3.87 18.19
CA GLN A 133 4.20 -2.57 17.52
C GLN A 133 3.49 -2.70 16.17
N MET A 134 2.61 -1.75 15.88
CA MET A 134 2.03 -1.60 14.54
C MET A 134 3.07 -1.01 13.59
N PRO A 135 3.04 -1.39 12.29
CA PRO A 135 3.89 -0.75 11.30
C PRO A 135 3.49 0.71 11.15
N THR A 136 4.46 1.61 11.09
CA THR A 136 4.22 3.01 10.77
C THR A 136 4.41 3.18 9.27
N VAL A 137 3.36 3.64 8.57
CA VAL A 137 3.40 3.83 7.12
C VAL A 137 3.32 5.31 6.78
N ARG A 138 4.37 5.84 6.17
CA ARG A 138 4.38 7.18 5.57
C ARG A 138 4.27 7.05 4.07
N VAL A 139 3.43 7.88 3.48
CA VAL A 139 3.18 7.91 2.05
C VAL A 139 3.61 9.26 1.49
N SER A 140 3.98 9.26 0.22
CA SER A 140 4.16 10.48 -0.56
C SER A 140 3.69 10.25 -1.99
N VAL A 141 3.16 11.30 -2.63
CA VAL A 141 2.74 11.27 -4.03
C VAL A 141 3.64 12.17 -4.87
N VAL A 142 4.33 11.58 -5.84
CA VAL A 142 5.29 12.28 -6.69
C VAL A 142 5.19 11.80 -8.13
N ALA A 143 5.11 12.74 -9.06
CA ALA A 143 5.17 12.49 -10.49
C ALA A 143 6.27 13.32 -11.14
N ASN A 144 6.65 12.98 -12.37
CA ASN A 144 7.70 13.68 -13.08
C ASN A 144 7.15 14.31 -14.37
N THR A 145 7.56 15.53 -14.65
CA THR A 145 7.25 16.25 -15.90
C THR A 145 8.55 16.48 -16.68
N PRO A 146 8.48 16.81 -17.98
CA PRO A 146 9.68 17.21 -18.73
C PRO A 146 10.43 18.42 -18.13
N SER A 147 9.75 19.26 -17.36
CA SER A 147 10.33 20.40 -16.65
C SER A 147 10.90 20.07 -15.26
N GLY A 148 10.64 18.88 -14.75
CA GLY A 148 11.10 18.43 -13.43
C GLY A 148 10.01 17.74 -12.59
N PRO A 149 10.36 17.32 -11.37
CA PRO A 149 9.45 16.62 -10.47
C PRO A 149 8.34 17.53 -9.96
N VAL A 150 7.16 16.95 -9.82
CA VAL A 150 6.01 17.57 -9.15
C VAL A 150 5.61 16.67 -7.99
N GLU A 151 5.49 17.28 -6.82
CA GLU A 151 5.15 16.59 -5.58
C GLU A 151 3.84 17.14 -5.03
N ALA A 152 2.94 16.23 -4.62
CA ALA A 152 1.75 16.63 -3.86
C ALA A 152 2.12 16.96 -2.41
N PHE A 153 2.83 16.04 -1.75
CA PHE A 153 3.23 16.15 -0.35
C PHE A 153 4.39 15.22 -0.05
N ASP A 154 5.23 15.62 0.92
CA ASP A 154 6.34 14.81 1.41
C ASP A 154 5.88 13.62 2.28
N PHE A 155 6.79 12.72 2.66
CA PHE A 155 6.48 11.54 3.46
C PHE A 155 5.77 11.90 4.77
N ALA A 156 4.50 11.51 4.86
CA ALA A 156 3.67 11.71 6.03
C ALA A 156 2.71 10.53 6.21
N GLU A 157 2.22 10.32 7.44
CA GLU A 157 1.04 9.47 7.64
C GLU A 157 -0.15 10.10 6.89
N TYR A 158 -0.87 9.30 6.11
CA TYR A 158 -1.94 9.82 5.27
C TYR A 158 -3.07 10.40 6.10
N GLN A 159 -3.52 11.59 5.71
CA GLN A 159 -4.72 12.24 6.22
C GLN A 159 -5.55 12.71 5.01
N PRO A 160 -6.90 12.63 5.06
CA PRO A 160 -7.75 12.98 3.92
C PRO A 160 -7.48 14.38 3.32
N GLU A 161 -7.00 15.34 4.12
CA GLU A 161 -6.67 16.70 3.67
C GLU A 161 -5.46 16.73 2.73
N LEU A 162 -4.55 15.74 2.81
CA LEU A 162 -3.42 15.61 1.89
C LEU A 162 -3.90 15.29 0.47
N PHE A 163 -5.08 14.69 0.32
CA PHE A 163 -5.62 14.32 -0.99
C PHE A 163 -5.91 15.54 -1.87
N GLU A 164 -6.26 16.69 -1.27
CA GLU A 164 -6.45 17.93 -2.02
C GLU A 164 -5.16 18.39 -2.70
N LYS A 165 -3.99 18.13 -2.08
CA LYS A 165 -2.69 18.44 -2.69
C LYS A 165 -2.43 17.60 -3.93
N PHE A 166 -2.85 16.33 -3.90
CA PHE A 166 -2.81 15.48 -5.09
C PHE A 166 -3.75 16.00 -6.19
N ARG A 167 -4.97 16.45 -5.86
CA ARG A 167 -5.88 17.04 -6.86
C ARG A 167 -5.32 18.31 -7.51
N ASN A 168 -4.49 19.08 -6.79
CA ASN A 168 -3.83 20.27 -7.34
C ASN A 168 -2.77 19.96 -8.42
N MET A 169 -2.37 18.69 -8.56
CA MET A 169 -1.47 18.22 -9.63
C MET A 169 -2.16 18.19 -11.01
N ARG A 170 -3.49 18.25 -11.08
CA ARG A 170 -4.26 18.20 -12.35
C ARG A 170 -3.79 19.14 -13.45
N ASN A 171 -3.21 20.29 -13.09
CA ASN A 171 -2.82 21.35 -14.03
C ASN A 171 -1.32 21.31 -14.41
N GLN A 172 -0.57 20.32 -13.93
CA GLN A 172 0.89 20.26 -14.08
C GLN A 172 1.33 19.09 -14.99
N HIS A 173 0.44 18.70 -15.91
CA HIS A 173 0.68 17.68 -16.92
C HIS A 173 1.54 18.24 -18.09
N PRO A 174 2.18 17.39 -18.93
CA PRO A 174 2.16 15.93 -18.92
C PRO A 174 3.06 15.31 -17.85
N TYR A 175 2.64 14.15 -17.35
CA TYR A 175 3.42 13.31 -16.43
C TYR A 175 4.00 12.13 -17.17
N VAL A 176 5.28 11.84 -16.99
CA VAL A 176 6.00 10.87 -17.82
C VAL A 176 6.72 9.80 -17.01
N LEU A 177 6.78 8.59 -17.55
CA LEU A 177 7.60 7.49 -17.03
C LEU A 177 8.90 7.32 -17.83
N THR A 178 10.00 7.76 -17.23
CA THR A 178 11.35 7.71 -17.80
C THR A 178 12.37 7.32 -16.73
N ALA A 179 13.63 7.07 -17.12
CA ALA A 179 14.71 6.83 -16.16
C ALA A 179 14.85 7.98 -15.13
N ASP A 180 14.57 9.23 -15.53
CA ASP A 180 14.60 10.36 -14.61
C ASP A 180 13.46 10.32 -13.58
N THR A 181 12.32 9.74 -13.93
CA THR A 181 11.22 9.47 -12.99
C THR A 181 11.67 8.55 -11.86
N LEU A 182 12.43 7.50 -12.17
CA LEU A 182 12.99 6.60 -11.15
C LEU A 182 14.08 7.30 -10.31
N LYS A 183 14.89 8.17 -10.90
CA LYS A 183 15.85 9.01 -10.15
C LYS A 183 15.16 9.99 -9.20
N VAL A 184 13.98 10.50 -9.55
CA VAL A 184 13.17 11.33 -8.64
C VAL A 184 12.80 10.52 -7.39
N TYR A 185 12.39 9.25 -7.55
CA TYR A 185 12.08 8.37 -6.41
C TYR A 185 13.31 8.07 -5.56
N GLN A 186 14.43 7.78 -6.22
CA GLN A 186 15.71 7.56 -5.57
C GLN A 186 16.12 8.78 -4.70
N ASN A 187 16.11 9.97 -5.29
CA ASN A 187 16.44 11.21 -4.59
C ASN A 187 15.52 11.48 -3.40
N LYS A 188 14.25 11.12 -3.54
CA LYS A 188 13.28 11.27 -2.47
C LYS A 188 13.52 10.33 -1.30
N PHE A 189 13.85 9.06 -1.55
CA PHE A 189 14.20 8.12 -0.50
C PHE A 189 15.50 8.46 0.25
N ARG A 190 16.31 9.41 -0.23
CA ARG A 190 17.46 9.92 0.55
C ARG A 190 17.03 10.67 1.80
N GLN A 191 15.76 11.09 1.89
CA GLN A 191 15.17 11.69 3.09
C GLN A 191 14.63 10.63 4.08
N SER A 192 14.52 9.38 3.64
CA SER A 192 14.10 8.24 4.48
C SER A 192 15.26 7.66 5.28
N SER A 193 14.95 7.09 6.45
CA SER A 193 15.93 6.31 7.22
C SER A 193 16.38 5.08 6.42
N ALA A 194 17.63 4.65 6.64
CA ALA A 194 18.17 3.43 6.04
C ALA A 194 17.44 2.16 6.54
N ASP A 195 16.88 2.21 7.76
CA ASP A 195 16.15 1.10 8.37
C ASP A 195 14.68 1.01 7.91
N ASN A 196 14.18 2.01 7.18
CA ASN A 196 12.81 1.99 6.66
C ASN A 196 12.74 1.08 5.42
N VAL A 197 11.66 0.32 5.33
CA VAL A 197 11.28 -0.37 4.10
C VAL A 197 10.77 0.68 3.11
N LYS A 198 11.36 0.70 1.92
CA LYS A 198 11.11 1.66 0.84
C LYS A 198 10.40 0.96 -0.31
N VAL A 199 9.22 1.45 -0.67
CA VAL A 199 8.39 0.85 -1.72
C VAL A 199 7.94 1.92 -2.70
N VAL A 200 7.99 1.62 -3.99
CA VAL A 200 7.38 2.45 -5.04
C VAL A 200 6.18 1.70 -5.63
N ILE A 201 5.05 2.39 -5.73
CA ILE A 201 3.88 1.94 -6.50
C ILE A 201 3.65 2.99 -7.59
N HIS A 202 3.78 2.61 -8.84
CA HIS A 202 3.70 3.53 -9.97
C HIS A 202 2.56 3.16 -10.92
N PHE A 203 1.64 4.09 -11.16
CA PHE A 203 0.51 3.92 -12.07
C PHE A 203 0.86 4.43 -13.46
N THR A 204 0.82 3.55 -14.46
CA THR A 204 1.32 3.86 -15.79
C THR A 204 0.33 3.54 -16.88
N ASP A 205 0.24 4.38 -17.91
CA ASP A 205 -0.45 4.02 -19.17
C ASP A 205 0.51 3.54 -20.27
N GLY A 206 1.81 3.49 -19.97
CA GLY A 206 2.86 3.00 -20.86
C GLY A 206 4.21 3.66 -20.57
N VAL A 207 5.23 3.19 -21.28
CA VAL A 207 6.57 3.78 -21.20
C VAL A 207 6.68 4.99 -22.13
N ASP A 208 7.10 6.14 -21.59
CA ASP A 208 7.49 7.32 -22.38
C ASP A 208 8.95 7.34 -22.80
N GLY A 209 9.81 6.63 -22.06
CA GLY A 209 11.26 6.61 -22.21
C GLY A 209 11.83 5.42 -22.98
N ASN A 210 13.15 5.28 -22.95
CA ASN A 210 13.80 4.06 -23.41
C ASN A 210 13.70 2.97 -22.33
N LEU A 211 13.22 1.79 -22.70
CA LEU A 211 13.03 0.68 -21.76
C LEU A 211 14.35 0.21 -21.13
N ALA A 212 15.46 0.21 -21.87
CA ALA A 212 16.77 -0.19 -21.35
C ALA A 212 17.29 0.81 -20.30
N ASP A 213 17.07 2.11 -20.52
CA ASP A 213 17.43 3.14 -19.54
C ASP A 213 16.57 3.03 -18.28
N LEU A 214 15.27 2.74 -18.43
CA LEU A 214 14.37 2.45 -17.32
C LEU A 214 14.79 1.21 -16.53
N GLN A 215 15.18 0.13 -17.21
CA GLN A 215 15.65 -1.09 -16.58
C GLN A 215 16.92 -0.85 -15.77
N LYS A 216 17.86 -0.07 -16.33
CA LYS A 216 19.06 0.34 -15.61
C LYS A 216 18.72 1.18 -14.37
N ALA A 217 17.84 2.16 -14.51
CA ALA A 217 17.44 3.01 -13.39
C ALA A 217 16.63 2.25 -12.31
N SER A 218 15.86 1.24 -12.70
CA SER A 218 15.17 0.33 -11.76
C SER A 218 16.17 -0.49 -10.94
N GLU A 219 17.21 -1.01 -11.60
CA GLU A 219 18.28 -1.74 -10.91
C GLU A 219 19.07 -0.84 -9.96
N GLU A 220 19.36 0.40 -10.35
CA GLU A 220 19.98 1.40 -9.47
C GLU A 220 19.08 1.72 -8.26
N LEU A 221 17.77 1.79 -8.45
CA LEU A 221 16.80 2.00 -7.38
C LEU A 221 16.81 0.85 -6.36
N ARG A 222 16.88 -0.40 -6.83
CA ARG A 222 17.03 -1.59 -5.98
C ARG A 222 18.34 -1.58 -5.20
N GLN A 223 19.44 -1.20 -5.84
CA GLN A 223 20.76 -1.13 -5.21
C GLN A 223 20.85 -0.04 -4.12
N GLU A 224 20.07 1.03 -4.21
CA GLU A 224 19.94 2.05 -3.15
C GLU A 224 18.98 1.63 -2.00
N GLY A 225 18.52 0.37 -2.00
CA GLY A 225 17.76 -0.22 -0.90
C GLY A 225 16.26 -0.02 -1.00
N VAL A 226 15.71 0.24 -2.20
CA VAL A 226 14.28 0.13 -2.45
C VAL A 226 13.91 -1.34 -2.61
N GLN A 227 13.05 -1.85 -1.73
CA GLN A 227 12.71 -3.27 -1.65
C GLN A 227 11.71 -3.70 -2.73
N ALA A 228 10.87 -2.78 -3.21
CA ALA A 228 9.88 -3.09 -4.24
C ALA A 228 9.60 -1.90 -5.15
N LEU A 229 9.55 -2.18 -6.46
CA LEU A 229 9.00 -1.31 -7.50
C LEU A 229 7.81 -2.04 -8.12
N ILE A 230 6.61 -1.55 -7.86
CA ILE A 230 5.35 -2.14 -8.33
C ILE A 230 4.80 -1.24 -9.42
N LEU A 231 4.71 -1.76 -10.65
CA LEU A 231 4.08 -1.04 -11.76
C LEU A 231 2.64 -1.52 -11.92
N VAL A 232 1.71 -0.58 -11.85
CA VAL A 232 0.27 -0.83 -11.97
C VAL A 232 -0.21 -0.24 -13.29
N GLY A 233 -0.70 -1.10 -14.17
CA GLY A 233 -1.23 -0.66 -15.45
C GLY A 233 -2.57 0.07 -15.30
N LEU A 234 -2.66 1.25 -15.90
CA LEU A 234 -3.89 2.00 -16.13
C LEU A 234 -4.64 1.48 -17.35
N GLU A 235 -5.79 2.07 -17.71
CA GLU A 235 -6.49 1.61 -18.91
C GLU A 235 -5.62 1.80 -20.16
N ARG A 236 -5.56 0.75 -21.00
CA ARG A 236 -4.88 0.72 -22.31
C ARG A 236 -3.34 0.71 -22.29
N VAL A 237 -2.72 0.17 -21.24
CA VAL A 237 -1.26 0.04 -21.20
C VAL A 237 -0.72 -0.82 -22.33
N ALA A 238 0.13 -0.24 -23.16
CA ALA A 238 0.92 -1.01 -24.12
C ALA A 238 2.12 -1.65 -23.42
N ASN A 239 2.40 -2.93 -23.74
CA ASN A 239 3.60 -3.64 -23.28
C ASN A 239 3.76 -3.75 -21.75
N LEU A 240 2.65 -3.82 -20.99
CA LEU A 240 2.68 -3.97 -19.53
C LEU A 240 3.52 -5.17 -19.09
N GLU A 241 3.52 -6.28 -19.84
CA GLU A 241 4.33 -7.47 -19.54
C GLU A 241 5.84 -7.18 -19.51
N GLN A 242 6.33 -6.30 -20.38
CA GLN A 242 7.74 -5.89 -20.40
C GLN A 242 8.05 -4.95 -19.23
N LEU A 243 7.10 -4.07 -18.91
CA LEU A 243 7.19 -3.19 -17.75
C LEU A 243 7.27 -3.95 -16.44
N MET A 244 6.50 -5.03 -16.29
CA MET A 244 6.51 -5.86 -15.08
C MET A 244 7.83 -6.61 -14.84
N GLN A 245 8.77 -6.58 -15.80
CA GLN A 245 10.12 -7.15 -15.64
C GLN A 245 11.13 -6.16 -15.07
N LEU A 246 10.77 -4.87 -14.96
CA LEU A 246 11.63 -3.82 -14.43
C LEU A 246 11.93 -4.05 -12.96
#